data_AF-A0A6J8A955-F1
#
_entry.id   AF-A0A6J8A955-F1
#
_cell.length_a   1.000
_cell.length_b   1.000
_cell.length_c   1.000
_cell.angle_alpha   90.00
_cell.angle_beta   90.00
_cell.angle_gamma   90.00
#
_symmetry.space_group_name_H-M   'P 1'
#
loop_
_entity.id
_entity.type
_entity.pdbx_description
1 polymer ?
#
loop_
_entity_poly.entity_id
_entity_poly.type
_entity_poly.pdbx_seq_one_letter_code
_entity_poly.pdbx_strand_id
1 'polypeptide(L)'
;MKRGSGGVVVLIKDEVLDNLSVSILDSSVEDILWIKLSHKYGDSNNICFCVCYLPPEVSSRLNDGEKFFNDLLQQVYCYQNEGFVYIGGDVNSRCGSEQDYIQGVDDINDREIIDLISNKYGDLLVDFLTSCNLCMLNGRADGVSKRGRSVVDYVFTPHEQLDMCTSCDVYLMSA
;
A
#
# COMPACT_ATOMS: atom_id res chain seq x y z
N MET A 1 20.68 -24.15 8.19
CA MET A 1 20.07 -23.34 7.12
C MET A 1 19.13 -22.35 7.79
N LYS A 2 19.50 -21.07 7.92
CA LYS A 2 18.55 -20.04 8.41
C LYS A 2 17.57 -19.80 7.28
N ARG A 3 16.27 -19.94 7.52
CA ARG A 3 15.26 -19.39 6.61
C ARG A 3 15.53 -17.89 6.50
N GLY A 4 15.73 -17.37 5.29
CA GLY A 4 15.52 -15.95 5.06
C GLY A 4 14.08 -15.65 5.47
N SER A 5 13.89 -14.78 6.44
CA SER A 5 12.57 -14.28 6.79
C SER A 5 12.56 -12.83 6.34
N GLY A 6 11.57 -12.42 5.55
CA GLY A 6 11.39 -11.02 5.14
C GLY A 6 11.59 -10.77 3.68
N GLY A 7 11.50 -9.49 3.33
CA GLY A 7 11.62 -9.02 1.95
C GLY A 7 10.29 -9.04 1.22
N VAL A 8 10.21 -8.13 0.26
CA VAL A 8 9.10 -7.97 -0.67
C VAL A 8 9.53 -8.34 -2.08
N VAL A 9 8.59 -8.82 -2.88
CA VAL A 9 8.85 -9.20 -4.27
C VAL A 9 7.71 -8.69 -5.14
N VAL A 10 8.05 -8.12 -6.29
CA VAL A 10 7.10 -7.87 -7.37
C VAL A 10 7.37 -8.85 -8.51
N LEU A 11 6.32 -9.54 -8.94
CA LEU A 11 6.35 -10.40 -10.14
C LEU A 11 5.45 -9.76 -11.19
N ILE A 12 6.00 -9.54 -12.38
CA ILE A 12 5.30 -8.90 -13.49
C ILE A 12 5.18 -9.91 -14.62
N LYS A 13 3.98 -10.03 -15.18
CA LYS A 13 3.70 -10.88 -16.33
C LYS A 13 4.38 -10.32 -17.58
N ASP A 14 4.96 -11.19 -18.41
CA ASP A 14 5.68 -10.79 -19.62
C ASP A 14 4.78 -9.97 -20.58
N GLU A 15 3.48 -10.27 -20.66
CA GLU A 15 2.57 -9.52 -21.54
C GLU A 15 2.41 -8.04 -21.13
N VAL A 16 2.58 -7.73 -19.83
CA VAL A 16 2.61 -6.34 -19.35
C VAL A 16 3.87 -5.64 -19.85
N LEU A 17 4.98 -6.38 -19.91
CA LEU A 17 6.27 -5.90 -20.37
C LEU A 17 6.31 -5.69 -21.88
N ASP A 18 5.33 -6.13 -22.67
CA ASP A 18 5.27 -5.83 -24.10
C ASP A 18 5.16 -4.32 -24.32
N ASN A 19 4.30 -3.65 -23.55
CA ASN A 19 3.96 -2.23 -23.69
C ASN A 19 4.64 -1.32 -22.65
N LEU A 20 5.02 -1.88 -21.50
CA LEU A 20 5.59 -1.13 -20.38
C LEU A 20 7.06 -1.51 -20.14
N SER A 21 7.87 -0.53 -19.76
CA SER A 21 9.19 -0.73 -19.16
C SER A 21 9.10 -0.59 -17.64
N VAL A 22 9.91 -1.37 -16.92
CA VAL A 22 9.96 -1.39 -15.47
C VAL A 22 11.31 -0.88 -14.99
N SER A 23 11.32 0.02 -14.02
CA SER A 23 12.54 0.45 -13.32
C SER A 23 12.32 0.45 -11.82
N ILE A 24 13.37 0.17 -11.04
CA ILE A 24 13.36 0.35 -9.59
C ILE A 24 13.51 1.84 -9.29
N LEU A 25 12.58 2.41 -8.52
CA LEU A 25 12.68 3.77 -7.99
C LEU A 25 13.46 3.80 -6.66
N ASP A 26 13.20 2.84 -5.79
CA ASP A 26 13.84 2.70 -4.49
C ASP A 26 13.84 1.24 -4.03
N SER A 27 14.96 0.79 -3.48
CA SER A 27 15.12 -0.50 -2.80
C SER A 27 16.09 -0.38 -1.62
N SER A 28 16.16 0.80 -1.01
CA SER A 28 17.09 1.14 0.07
C SER A 28 16.68 0.58 1.43
N VAL A 29 15.40 0.23 1.59
CA VAL A 29 14.83 -0.39 2.78
C VAL A 29 14.41 -1.81 2.45
N GLU A 30 14.88 -2.81 3.21
CA GLU A 30 14.73 -4.25 2.88
C GLU A 30 13.28 -4.69 2.65
N ASP A 31 12.35 -4.16 3.45
CA ASP A 31 10.93 -4.50 3.41
C ASP A 31 10.08 -3.44 2.67
N ILE A 32 10.70 -2.54 1.88
CA ILE A 32 10.00 -1.57 1.01
C ILE A 32 10.65 -1.52 -0.37
N LEU A 33 9.87 -1.76 -1.42
CA LEU A 33 10.34 -1.73 -2.81
C LEU A 33 9.42 -0.86 -3.65
N TRP A 34 10.00 0.17 -4.27
CA TRP A 34 9.34 1.02 -5.24
C TRP A 34 9.76 0.66 -6.65
N ILE A 35 8.77 0.47 -7.53
CA ILE A 35 8.96 0.31 -8.96
C ILE A 35 8.15 1.35 -9.73
N LYS A 36 8.63 1.69 -10.92
CA LYS A 36 7.94 2.54 -11.89
C LYS A 36 7.69 1.75 -13.16
N LEU A 37 6.44 1.80 -13.62
CA LEU A 37 5.99 1.32 -14.91
C LEU A 37 5.82 2.53 -15.83
N SER A 38 6.54 2.53 -16.95
CA SER A 38 6.50 3.59 -17.97
C SER A 38 6.15 3.01 -19.32
N HIS A 39 5.33 3.68 -20.10
CA HIS A 39 4.99 3.18 -21.44
C HIS A 39 6.13 3.39 -22.41
N LYS A 40 6.40 2.38 -23.24
CA LYS A 40 7.54 2.40 -24.18
C LYS A 40 7.36 3.37 -25.35
N TYR A 41 6.12 3.72 -25.68
CA TYR A 41 5.78 4.39 -26.94
C TYR A 41 5.29 5.85 -26.78
N GLY A 42 5.44 6.49 -25.62
CA GLY A 42 5.13 7.93 -25.43
C GLY A 42 4.72 8.34 -24.01
N ASP A 43 4.37 9.63 -23.84
CA ASP A 43 3.92 10.27 -22.58
C ASP A 43 2.52 9.78 -22.15
N SER A 44 2.44 8.55 -21.66
CA SER A 44 1.37 8.16 -20.76
C SER A 44 1.82 8.37 -19.32
N ASN A 45 0.87 8.67 -18.43
CA ASN A 45 1.16 8.74 -16.99
C ASN A 45 1.80 7.41 -16.53
N ASN A 46 2.92 7.53 -15.82
CA ASN A 46 3.59 6.37 -15.23
C ASN A 46 2.75 5.82 -14.08
N ILE A 47 2.99 4.56 -13.73
CA ILE A 47 2.44 3.96 -12.51
C ILE A 47 3.60 3.63 -11.58
N CYS A 48 3.55 4.15 -10.37
CA CYS A 48 4.50 3.94 -9.29
C CYS A 48 3.86 2.97 -8.29
N PHE A 49 4.39 1.75 -8.23
CA PHE A 49 3.98 0.76 -7.23
C PHE A 49 5.01 0.70 -6.11
N CYS A 50 4.56 0.86 -4.88
CA CYS A 50 5.31 0.50 -3.70
C CYS A 50 4.75 -0.80 -3.13
N VAL A 51 5.59 -1.81 -2.96
CA VAL A 51 5.25 -2.98 -2.14
C VAL A 51 6.01 -2.94 -0.83
N CYS A 52 5.31 -3.16 0.28
CA CYS A 52 5.93 -3.08 1.60
C CYS A 52 5.48 -4.20 2.54
N TYR A 53 6.28 -4.45 3.57
CA TYR A 53 5.97 -5.42 4.61
C TYR A 53 6.41 -4.87 5.97
N LEU A 54 5.49 -4.72 6.91
CA LEU A 54 5.81 -4.42 8.31
C LEU A 54 5.51 -5.69 9.11
N PRO A 55 6.52 -6.41 9.64
CA PRO A 55 6.25 -7.63 10.38
C PRO A 55 5.53 -7.34 11.71
N PRO A 56 4.82 -8.34 12.30
CA PRO A 56 4.03 -8.12 13.51
C PRO A 56 4.82 -7.50 14.67
N GLU A 57 4.15 -6.75 15.55
CA GLU A 57 4.76 -6.09 16.71
C GLU A 57 5.58 -7.03 17.61
N VAL A 58 5.13 -8.28 17.74
CA VAL A 58 5.76 -9.29 18.62
C VAL A 58 6.83 -10.12 17.88
N SER A 59 7.19 -9.75 16.66
CA SER A 59 8.18 -10.53 15.89
C SER A 59 9.57 -10.46 16.52
N SER A 60 10.40 -11.48 16.27
CA SER A 60 11.79 -11.51 16.73
C SER A 60 12.71 -10.55 15.98
N ARG A 61 12.21 -9.90 14.92
CA ARG A 61 12.93 -8.78 14.30
C ARG A 61 12.67 -7.55 15.14
N LEU A 62 13.71 -6.80 15.44
CA LEU A 62 13.58 -5.49 16.08
C LEU A 62 12.82 -4.58 15.10
N ASN A 63 11.50 -4.52 15.26
CA ASN A 63 10.62 -3.78 14.37
C ASN A 63 10.29 -2.44 15.00
N ASP A 64 10.74 -1.38 14.34
CA ASP A 64 10.36 -0.02 14.67
C ASP A 64 9.31 0.44 13.64
N GLY A 65 8.03 0.29 14.01
CA GLY A 65 6.92 0.71 13.15
C GLY A 65 6.94 2.22 12.89
N GLU A 66 7.41 3.03 13.84
CA GLU A 66 7.54 4.48 13.66
C GLU A 66 8.61 4.77 12.62
N LYS A 67 9.77 4.11 12.69
CA LYS A 67 10.79 4.22 11.65
C LYS A 67 10.27 3.77 10.29
N PHE A 68 9.55 2.64 10.21
CA PHE A 68 8.99 2.14 8.96
C PHE A 68 8.07 3.15 8.28
N PHE A 69 7.10 3.72 9.02
CA PHE A 69 6.19 4.71 8.44
C PHE A 69 6.89 6.04 8.15
N ASN A 70 7.92 6.43 8.90
CA ASN A 70 8.74 7.60 8.58
C ASN A 70 9.56 7.42 7.30
N ASP A 71 10.17 6.25 7.10
CA ASP A 71 10.89 5.92 5.86
C ASP A 71 9.92 5.94 4.66
N LEU A 72 8.75 5.30 4.82
CA LEU A 72 7.72 5.27 3.77
C LEU A 72 7.18 6.66 3.45
N LEU A 73 6.95 7.50 4.47
CA LEU A 73 6.53 8.89 4.30
C LEU A 73 7.54 9.68 3.47
N GLN A 74 8.84 9.59 3.80
CA GLN A 74 9.89 10.27 3.02
C GLN A 74 9.89 9.81 1.56
N GLN A 75 9.74 8.50 1.31
CA GLN A 75 9.68 7.95 -0.04
C GLN A 75 8.44 8.41 -0.80
N VAL A 76 7.27 8.48 -0.17
CA VAL A 76 6.06 9.06 -0.79
C VAL A 76 6.34 10.49 -1.24
N TYR A 77 6.92 11.33 -0.38
CA TYR A 77 7.28 12.70 -0.75
C TYR A 77 8.26 12.79 -1.93
N CYS A 78 9.19 11.84 -2.03
CA CYS A 78 10.13 11.76 -3.16
C CYS A 78 9.48 11.34 -4.48
N TYR A 79 8.53 10.39 -4.44
CA TYR A 79 8.05 9.71 -5.64
C TYR A 79 6.61 10.04 -6.05
N GLN A 80 5.85 10.77 -5.23
CA GLN A 80 4.44 11.11 -5.53
C GLN A 80 4.22 11.84 -6.85
N ASN A 81 5.23 12.54 -7.36
CA ASN A 81 5.16 13.28 -8.63
C ASN A 81 5.69 12.48 -9.84
N GLU A 82 6.11 11.23 -9.65
CA GLU A 82 6.67 10.39 -10.73
C GLU A 82 5.59 9.71 -11.60
N GLY A 83 4.35 9.63 -11.09
CA GLY A 83 3.22 8.97 -11.74
C GLY A 83 2.06 8.74 -10.77
N PHE A 84 1.09 7.90 -11.17
CA PHE A 84 0.05 7.41 -10.28
C PHE A 84 0.63 6.49 -9.22
N VAL A 85 0.31 6.71 -7.96
CA VAL A 85 0.88 6.02 -6.81
C VAL A 85 -0.12 5.00 -6.25
N TYR A 86 0.36 3.77 -6.16
CA TYR A 86 -0.29 2.71 -5.40
C TYR A 86 0.72 2.07 -4.47
N ILE A 87 0.39 2.01 -3.19
CA ILE A 87 1.22 1.40 -2.16
C ILE A 87 0.45 0.21 -1.62
N GLY A 88 1.03 -0.98 -1.57
CA GLY A 88 0.33 -2.15 -1.06
C GLY A 88 1.22 -3.13 -0.32
N GLY A 89 0.64 -3.85 0.63
CA GLY A 89 1.42 -4.78 1.45
C GLY A 89 0.75 -5.18 2.74
N ASP A 90 1.33 -6.19 3.39
CA ASP A 90 0.99 -6.58 4.76
C ASP A 90 1.77 -5.70 5.74
N VAL A 91 1.09 -4.71 6.29
CA VAL A 91 1.68 -3.79 7.27
C VAL A 91 1.39 -4.20 8.72
N ASN A 92 0.74 -5.35 8.94
CA ASN A 92 0.30 -5.80 10.27
C ASN A 92 -0.48 -4.76 11.11
N SER A 93 -1.02 -3.73 10.44
CA SER A 93 -1.85 -2.68 11.02
C SER A 93 -3.30 -3.11 11.07
N ARG A 94 -3.97 -2.85 12.18
CA ARG A 94 -5.41 -2.97 12.31
C ARG A 94 -5.93 -1.62 12.79
N CYS A 95 -6.75 -0.96 11.99
CA CYS A 95 -7.19 0.42 12.26
C CYS A 95 -8.63 0.50 12.81
N GLY A 96 -9.30 -0.64 13.01
CA GLY A 96 -10.70 -0.67 13.39
C GLY A 96 -11.58 0.24 12.52
N SER A 97 -12.35 1.10 13.18
CA SER A 97 -13.23 2.10 12.56
C SER A 97 -12.61 3.49 12.44
N GLU A 98 -11.30 3.64 12.62
CA GLU A 98 -10.64 4.94 12.58
C GLU A 98 -10.58 5.50 11.15
N GLN A 99 -10.81 6.79 10.98
CA GLN A 99 -10.79 7.42 9.66
C GLN A 99 -9.35 7.73 9.24
N ASP A 100 -9.02 7.45 7.99
CA ASP A 100 -7.73 7.69 7.35
C ASP A 100 -7.71 8.98 6.52
N TYR A 101 -8.60 9.92 6.88
CA TYR A 101 -8.75 11.23 6.27
C TYR A 101 -9.38 12.20 7.27
N ILE A 102 -9.29 13.50 6.97
CA ILE A 102 -9.80 14.57 7.82
C ILE A 102 -11.26 14.85 7.47
N GLN A 103 -12.17 14.40 8.32
CA GLN A 103 -13.61 14.58 8.12
C GLN A 103 -14.00 16.07 8.00
N GLY A 104 -14.75 16.39 6.94
CA GLY A 104 -15.21 17.75 6.66
C GLY A 104 -14.16 18.65 5.99
N VAL A 105 -12.95 18.14 5.77
CA VAL A 105 -11.91 18.78 4.95
C VAL A 105 -11.75 18.01 3.65
N ASP A 106 -11.59 16.69 3.74
CA ASP A 106 -11.39 15.83 2.57
C ASP A 106 -12.73 15.29 2.06
N ASP A 107 -12.88 15.23 0.73
CA ASP A 107 -14.06 14.68 0.04
C ASP A 107 -13.80 13.21 -0.31
N ILE A 108 -13.86 12.35 0.71
CA ILE A 108 -13.59 10.92 0.59
C ILE A 108 -14.75 10.12 1.18
N ASN A 109 -15.21 9.12 0.44
CA ASN A 109 -16.26 8.22 0.88
C ASN A 109 -15.81 7.38 2.09
N ASP A 110 -16.74 7.08 2.99
CA ASP A 110 -16.48 6.18 4.12
C ASP A 110 -16.09 4.76 3.66
N ARG A 111 -15.24 4.09 4.44
CA ARG A 111 -14.88 2.68 4.22
C ARG A 111 -15.97 1.75 4.72
N GLU A 112 -16.22 0.65 4.01
CA GLU A 112 -16.85 -0.52 4.60
C GLU A 112 -15.89 -1.18 5.60
N ILE A 113 -16.21 -1.08 6.90
CA ILE A 113 -15.37 -1.61 7.97
C ILE A 113 -15.59 -3.12 8.12
N ILE A 114 -14.53 -3.90 7.89
CA ILE A 114 -14.54 -5.38 7.97
C ILE A 114 -13.83 -5.95 9.20
N ASP A 115 -12.95 -5.16 9.84
CA ASP A 115 -12.26 -5.49 11.10
C ASP A 115 -12.45 -4.32 12.07
N LEU A 116 -12.89 -4.61 13.30
CA LEU A 116 -13.10 -3.61 14.36
C LEU A 116 -11.94 -3.58 15.36
N ILE A 117 -10.95 -4.45 15.18
CA ILE A 117 -9.76 -4.49 16.04
C ILE A 117 -8.84 -3.32 15.67
N SER A 118 -8.27 -2.67 16.68
CA SER A 118 -7.17 -1.72 16.53
C SER A 118 -5.89 -2.18 17.23
N ASN A 119 -4.73 -1.77 16.72
CA ASN A 119 -3.42 -1.96 17.35
C ASN A 119 -2.51 -0.73 17.15
N LYS A 120 -1.31 -0.72 17.76
CA LYS A 120 -0.38 0.43 17.67
C LYS A 120 -0.01 0.74 16.23
N TYR A 121 0.22 -0.29 15.41
CA TYR A 121 0.49 -0.09 13.98
C TYR A 121 -0.69 0.47 13.19
N GLY A 122 -1.93 0.25 13.67
CA GLY A 122 -3.12 0.89 13.15
C GLY A 122 -3.11 2.40 13.31
N ASP A 123 -2.82 2.85 14.53
CA ASP A 123 -2.72 4.28 14.85
C ASP A 123 -1.63 4.95 13.99
N LEU A 124 -0.44 4.34 13.91
CA LEU A 124 0.65 4.84 13.07
C LEU A 124 0.31 4.87 11.57
N LEU A 125 -0.45 3.88 11.09
CA LEU A 125 -0.90 3.85 9.70
C LEU A 125 -1.85 5.01 9.40
N VAL A 126 -2.81 5.29 10.28
CA VAL A 126 -3.75 6.40 10.12
C VAL A 126 -3.02 7.75 10.12
N ASP A 127 -2.07 7.94 11.03
CA ASP A 127 -1.21 9.14 11.07
C ASP A 127 -0.41 9.31 9.77
N PHE A 128 0.19 8.23 9.26
CA PHE A 128 0.91 8.22 7.99
C PHE A 128 0.00 8.60 6.80
N LEU A 129 -1.17 7.97 6.69
CA LEU A 129 -2.09 8.21 5.58
C LEU A 129 -2.58 9.66 5.56
N THR A 130 -2.96 10.18 6.73
CA THR A 130 -3.38 11.58 6.89
C THR A 130 -2.23 12.54 6.57
N SER A 131 -0.99 12.23 6.99
CA SER A 131 0.19 13.08 6.74
C SER A 131 0.62 13.13 5.27
N CYS A 132 0.21 12.15 4.47
CA CYS A 132 0.56 12.04 3.06
C CYS A 132 -0.62 12.32 2.11
N ASN A 133 -1.80 12.68 2.62
CA ASN A 133 -3.05 12.74 1.83
C ASN A 133 -3.28 11.45 1.01
N LEU A 134 -3.02 10.31 1.66
CA LEU A 134 -3.31 8.98 1.13
C LEU A 134 -4.59 8.45 1.79
N CYS A 135 -5.24 7.50 1.14
CA CYS A 135 -6.37 6.78 1.70
C CYS A 135 -6.29 5.29 1.34
N MET A 136 -6.89 4.44 2.18
CA MET A 136 -7.09 3.02 1.93
C MET A 136 -8.12 2.82 0.82
N LEU A 137 -7.76 2.00 -0.15
CA LEU A 137 -8.70 1.47 -1.15
C LEU A 137 -9.57 0.36 -0.55
N ASN A 138 -9.05 -0.35 0.45
CA ASN A 138 -9.77 -1.40 1.17
C ASN A 138 -11.06 -0.85 1.78
N GLY A 139 -12.19 -1.41 1.35
CA GLY A 139 -13.52 -1.02 1.80
C GLY A 139 -14.09 0.20 1.08
N ARG A 140 -13.37 0.79 0.12
CA ARG A 140 -13.86 1.91 -0.71
C ARG A 140 -14.07 1.53 -2.16
N ALA A 141 -13.15 0.76 -2.74
CA ALA A 141 -13.32 0.20 -4.06
C ALA A 141 -14.18 -1.07 -4.00
N ASP A 142 -15.01 -1.28 -5.02
CA ASP A 142 -15.79 -2.52 -5.16
C ASP A 142 -14.84 -3.73 -5.17
N GLY A 143 -15.24 -4.83 -4.51
CA GLY A 143 -14.49 -6.11 -4.59
C GLY A 143 -13.95 -6.69 -3.29
N VAL A 144 -14.16 -6.07 -2.12
CA VAL A 144 -13.70 -6.64 -0.84
C VAL A 144 -14.53 -7.89 -0.46
N SER A 145 -14.04 -9.05 -0.87
CA SER A 145 -14.63 -10.35 -0.52
C SER A 145 -14.62 -10.57 0.99
N LYS A 146 -15.82 -10.59 1.61
CA LYS A 146 -16.02 -10.88 3.04
C LYS A 146 -15.59 -12.30 3.46
N ARG A 147 -15.29 -13.17 2.49
CA ARG A 147 -14.95 -14.59 2.70
C ARG A 147 -13.44 -14.85 2.84
N GLY A 148 -12.59 -13.87 2.54
CA GLY A 148 -11.13 -13.94 2.68
C GLY A 148 -10.58 -12.65 3.27
N ARG A 149 -10.66 -12.52 4.60
CA ARG A 149 -10.33 -11.26 5.28
C ARG A 149 -8.81 -11.02 5.28
N SER A 150 -8.30 -10.29 4.30
CA SER A 150 -7.01 -9.59 4.40
C SER A 150 -7.20 -8.36 5.29
N VAL A 151 -7.10 -8.56 6.61
CA VAL A 151 -7.31 -7.48 7.60
C VAL A 151 -6.05 -6.66 7.87
N VAL A 152 -4.91 -7.11 7.34
CA VAL A 152 -3.60 -6.45 7.49
C VAL A 152 -2.95 -6.11 6.15
N ASP A 153 -3.47 -6.67 5.05
CA ASP A 153 -3.05 -6.31 3.69
C ASP A 153 -3.88 -5.14 3.19
N TYR A 154 -3.21 -4.05 2.88
CA TYR A 154 -3.85 -2.84 2.39
C TYR A 154 -3.32 -2.47 1.02
N VAL A 155 -4.13 -1.71 0.29
CA VAL A 155 -3.69 -0.87 -0.81
C VAL A 155 -4.07 0.57 -0.49
N PHE A 156 -3.12 1.49 -0.69
CA PHE A 156 -3.25 2.92 -0.45
C PHE A 156 -3.02 3.69 -1.75
N THR A 157 -3.68 4.83 -1.89
CA THR A 157 -3.48 5.75 -3.01
C THR A 157 -3.73 7.20 -2.57
N PRO A 158 -3.14 8.20 -3.24
CA PRO A 158 -3.47 9.60 -3.02
C PRO A 158 -4.97 9.88 -3.20
N HIS A 159 -5.52 10.80 -2.41
CA HIS A 159 -6.94 11.15 -2.46
C HIS A 159 -7.42 11.51 -3.87
N GLU A 160 -6.62 12.30 -4.61
CA GLU A 160 -6.92 12.70 -5.99
C GLU A 160 -6.94 11.55 -7.01
N GLN A 161 -6.40 10.38 -6.64
CA GLN A 161 -6.28 9.19 -7.49
C GLN A 161 -7.31 8.11 -7.11
N LEU A 162 -8.11 8.35 -6.07
CA LEU A 162 -9.11 7.40 -5.57
C LEU A 162 -10.07 6.94 -6.67
N ASP A 163 -10.61 7.89 -7.44
CA ASP A 163 -11.57 7.62 -8.52
C ASP A 163 -10.96 6.90 -9.74
N MET A 164 -9.63 6.76 -9.79
CA MET A 164 -8.94 6.00 -10.84
C MET A 164 -8.93 4.50 -10.55
N CYS A 165 -9.15 4.10 -9.29
CA CYS A 165 -9.30 2.70 -8.92
C CYS A 165 -10.76 2.27 -9.08
N THR A 166 -11.02 1.43 -10.08
CA THR A 166 -12.37 0.91 -10.34
C THR A 166 -12.74 -0.31 -9.49
N SER A 167 -11.75 -1.08 -9.03
CA SER A 167 -11.95 -2.29 -8.22
C SER A 167 -10.72 -2.65 -7.40
N CYS A 168 -10.91 -3.17 -6.19
CA CYS A 168 -9.86 -3.72 -5.34
C CYS A 168 -10.31 -5.06 -4.76
N ASP A 169 -9.87 -6.15 -5.39
CA ASP A 169 -10.29 -7.51 -5.06
C ASP A 169 -9.28 -8.25 -4.16
N VAL A 170 -9.80 -9.02 -3.22
CA VAL A 170 -9.02 -9.98 -2.43
C VAL A 170 -9.17 -11.38 -3.01
N TYR A 171 -8.10 -11.90 -3.59
CA TYR A 171 -8.07 -13.25 -4.15
C TYR A 171 -7.60 -14.26 -3.09
N LEU A 172 -8.41 -15.30 -2.87
CA LEU A 172 -7.97 -16.47 -2.14
C LEU A 172 -7.00 -17.24 -3.03
N MET A 173 -5.76 -17.45 -2.58
CA MET A 173 -4.90 -18.42 -3.25
C MET A 173 -5.49 -19.81 -3.04
N SER A 174 -5.86 -20.48 -4.13
CA SER A 174 -6.19 -21.91 -4.10
C SER A 174 -4.93 -22.66 -3.68
N ALA A 175 -4.99 -23.32 -2.52
CA ALA A 175 -3.93 -24.20 -2.03
C ALA A 175 -3.74 -25.42 -2.93
#